data_AF-A0A8C1I509-F1
#
_entry.id   AF-A0A8C1I509-F1
#
_cell.length_a   1.000
_cell.length_b   1.000
_cell.length_c   1.000
_cell.angle_alpha   90.00
_cell.angle_beta   90.00
_cell.angle_gamma   90.00
#
_symmetry.space_group_name_H-M   'P 1'
#
loop_
_entity.id
_entity.type
_entity.pdbx_description
1 polymer ?
#
loop_
_entity_poly.entity_id
_entity_poly.type
_entity_poly.pdbx_seq_one_letter_code
_entity_poly.pdbx_strand_id
1 'polypeptide(L)'
;MNMFLSVSFIILLILSLHWDRGSVFSTKVHQSPPDLFKMKGDDAELECQHSISSNNVILWYKQTPGQGLILLGHLMMRIGQKEDDFTGKVELKGDATKSGSLTIKYLSDNDSAVYFCAASPHSDIERQTLIQKLVCVTLTA
;
A
#
# COMPACT_ATOMS: atom_id res chain seq x y z
N MET A 1 10.15 21.63 -44.21
CA MET A 1 10.86 21.60 -42.92
C MET A 1 10.00 22.00 -41.72
N ASN A 2 8.92 22.80 -41.91
CA ASN A 2 8.05 23.26 -40.81
C ASN A 2 6.97 22.25 -40.35
N MET A 3 6.64 21.25 -41.17
CA MET A 3 5.59 20.28 -40.84
C MET A 3 6.04 19.24 -39.81
N PHE A 4 7.29 18.77 -39.90
CA PHE A 4 7.87 17.82 -38.94
C PHE A 4 8.10 18.43 -37.55
N LEU A 5 8.42 19.72 -37.50
CA LEU A 5 8.58 20.46 -36.24
C LEU A 5 7.23 20.61 -35.51
N SER A 6 6.13 20.84 -36.24
CA SER A 6 4.79 20.93 -35.68
C SER A 6 4.30 19.61 -35.09
N VAL A 7 4.50 18.48 -35.78
CA VAL A 7 4.11 17.16 -35.29
C VAL A 7 4.90 16.76 -34.05
N SER A 8 6.21 17.04 -34.02
CA SER A 8 7.06 16.81 -32.84
C SER A 8 6.59 17.63 -31.62
N PHE A 9 6.20 18.89 -31.83
CA PHE A 9 5.67 19.75 -30.78
C PHE A 9 4.35 19.20 -30.19
N ILE A 10 3.47 18.65 -31.04
CA ILE A 10 2.20 18.03 -30.60
C ILE A 10 2.45 16.74 -29.81
N ILE A 11 3.43 15.92 -30.20
CA ILE A 11 3.80 14.70 -29.46
C ILE A 11 4.35 15.05 -28.06
N LEU A 12 5.19 16.09 -27.96
CA LEU A 12 5.71 16.57 -26.67
C LEU A 12 4.61 17.13 -25.76
N LEU A 13 3.59 17.79 -26.34
CA LEU A 13 2.40 18.25 -25.60
C LEU A 13 1.54 17.07 -25.10
N ILE A 14 1.38 16.01 -25.88
CA ILE A 14 0.61 14.82 -25.47
C ILE A 14 1.34 14.02 -24.38
N LEU A 15 2.68 13.96 -24.43
CA LEU A 15 3.52 13.32 -23.41
C LEU A 15 3.53 14.10 -22.08
N SER A 16 3.39 15.43 -22.12
CA SER A 16 3.25 16.27 -20.93
C SER A 16 1.83 16.32 -20.36
N LEU A 17 0.81 15.93 -21.13
CA LEU A 17 -0.58 15.78 -20.68
C LEU A 17 -0.93 14.40 -20.11
N HIS A 18 0.02 13.44 -20.09
CA HIS A 18 -0.20 12.08 -19.56
C HIS A 18 0.31 11.84 -18.13
N TRP A 19 0.84 12.87 -17.47
CA TRP A 19 1.27 12.75 -16.08
C TRP A 19 0.45 13.71 -15.24
N ASP A 20 -0.60 13.19 -14.62
CA ASP A 20 -1.10 13.58 -13.29
C ASP A 20 -2.46 12.93 -13.06
N ARG A 21 -2.50 11.59 -13.02
CA ARG A 21 -3.44 10.95 -12.09
C ARG A 21 -2.90 11.25 -10.71
N GLY A 22 -3.36 12.37 -10.14
CA GLY A 22 -3.06 12.76 -8.78
C GLY A 22 -3.36 11.59 -7.86
N SER A 23 -2.31 10.98 -7.31
CA SER A 23 -2.44 10.09 -6.17
C SER A 23 -3.00 10.93 -5.04
N VAL A 24 -4.19 10.58 -4.53
CA VAL A 24 -4.75 11.21 -3.33
C VAL A 24 -3.89 10.76 -2.15
N PHE A 25 -2.77 11.44 -1.93
CA PHE A 25 -1.95 11.26 -0.74
C PHE A 25 -2.76 11.75 0.45
N SER A 26 -3.10 10.82 1.35
CA SER A 26 -3.75 11.17 2.59
C SER A 26 -2.71 11.64 3.60
N THR A 27 -2.74 12.91 3.98
CA THR A 27 -1.89 13.43 5.07
C THR A 27 -2.28 12.87 6.45
N LYS A 28 -3.39 12.12 6.53
CA LYS A 28 -3.91 11.55 7.78
C LYS A 28 -3.54 10.10 7.99
N VAL A 29 -2.95 9.42 6.99
CA VAL A 29 -2.47 8.04 7.10
C VAL A 29 -0.99 8.04 6.76
N HIS A 30 -0.17 7.51 7.66
CA HIS A 30 1.27 7.46 7.53
C HIS A 30 1.73 6.01 7.60
N GLN A 31 2.45 5.55 6.58
CA GLN A 31 3.02 4.22 6.53
C GLN A 31 4.55 4.32 6.59
N SER A 32 5.18 3.45 7.38
CA SER A 32 6.63 3.41 7.55
C SER A 32 7.18 1.98 7.60
N PRO A 33 8.41 1.74 7.12
CA PRO A 33 9.22 2.67 6.31
C PRO A 33 8.61 2.86 4.91
N PRO A 34 8.97 3.94 4.17
CA PRO A 34 8.48 4.16 2.81
C PRO A 34 9.00 3.11 1.82
N ASP A 35 10.23 2.64 2.02
CA ASP A 35 10.82 1.56 1.22
C ASP A 35 11.56 0.60 2.15
N LEU A 36 11.55 -0.70 1.81
CA LEU A 36 12.13 -1.74 2.66
C LEU A 36 12.87 -2.79 1.83
N PHE A 37 14.19 -2.78 1.92
CA PHE A 37 15.06 -3.76 1.26
C PHE A 37 15.46 -4.84 2.29
N LYS A 38 15.16 -6.11 1.98
CA LYS A 38 15.36 -7.26 2.89
C LYS A 38 15.88 -8.46 2.12
N MET A 39 16.54 -9.39 2.83
CA MET A 39 17.03 -10.63 2.22
C MET A 39 15.95 -11.71 2.22
N LYS A 40 16.12 -12.71 1.37
CA LYS A 40 15.23 -13.87 1.34
C LYS A 40 15.30 -14.63 2.66
N GLY A 41 14.14 -15.00 3.19
CA GLY A 41 14.02 -15.67 4.49
C GLY A 41 13.93 -14.72 5.70
N ASP A 42 14.24 -13.43 5.53
CA ASP A 42 14.01 -12.42 6.58
C ASP A 42 12.51 -12.19 6.78
N ASP A 43 12.16 -11.55 7.90
CA ASP A 43 10.85 -10.94 8.10
C ASP A 43 10.88 -9.45 7.73
N ALA A 44 9.79 -8.96 7.14
CA ALA A 44 9.55 -7.54 6.90
C ALA A 44 8.43 -7.03 7.80
N GLU A 45 8.66 -5.93 8.51
CA GLU A 45 7.64 -5.26 9.31
C GLU A 45 7.34 -3.88 8.73
N LEU A 46 6.04 -3.60 8.62
CA LEU A 46 5.47 -2.35 8.14
C LEU A 46 4.54 -1.80 9.20
N GLU A 47 4.58 -0.50 9.42
CA GLU A 47 3.70 0.19 10.35
C GLU A 47 2.79 1.15 9.59
N CYS A 48 1.56 1.26 10.07
CA CYS A 48 0.57 2.22 9.61
C CYS A 48 0.03 2.99 10.82
N GLN A 49 -0.03 4.31 10.73
CA GLN A 49 -0.55 5.19 11.74
C GLN A 49 -1.57 6.13 11.10
N HIS A 50 -2.63 6.51 11.81
CA HIS A 50 -3.56 7.52 11.30
C HIS A 50 -4.09 8.45 12.38
N SER A 51 -4.49 9.65 11.97
CA SER A 51 -5.08 10.69 12.82
C SER A 51 -6.58 10.90 12.53
N ILE A 52 -7.21 9.96 11.83
CA ILE A 52 -8.63 10.02 11.46
C ILE A 52 -9.50 9.62 12.67
N SER A 53 -10.30 10.56 13.17
CA SER A 53 -11.31 10.30 14.20
C SER A 53 -12.35 9.30 13.69
N SER A 54 -12.91 8.46 14.57
CA SER A 54 -13.92 7.42 14.30
C SER A 54 -13.47 6.21 13.47
N ASN A 55 -12.28 6.24 12.87
CA ASN A 55 -11.70 5.05 12.27
C ASN A 55 -11.20 4.10 13.36
N ASN A 56 -11.57 2.83 13.21
CA ASN A 56 -11.19 1.74 14.10
C ASN A 56 -10.82 0.47 13.32
N VAL A 57 -10.65 0.60 12.01
CA VAL A 57 -10.21 -0.45 11.10
C VAL A 57 -8.93 0.00 10.41
N ILE A 58 -7.91 -0.87 10.41
CA ILE A 58 -6.76 -0.75 9.52
C ILE A 58 -6.73 -1.98 8.63
N LEU A 59 -6.79 -1.78 7.31
CA LEU A 59 -6.70 -2.84 6.30
C LEU A 59 -5.31 -2.84 5.67
N TRP A 60 -4.84 -4.04 5.35
CA TRP A 60 -3.56 -4.24 4.67
C TRP A 60 -3.75 -4.93 3.32
N TYR A 61 -3.19 -4.33 2.28
CA TYR A 61 -3.26 -4.85 0.92
C TYR A 61 -1.87 -5.07 0.33
N LYS A 62 -1.80 -6.02 -0.59
CA LYS A 62 -0.66 -6.26 -1.47
C LYS A 62 -1.06 -5.99 -2.93
N GLN A 63 -0.15 -5.38 -3.68
CA GLN A 63 -0.27 -5.21 -5.13
C GLN A 63 1.03 -5.64 -5.81
N THR A 64 0.95 -6.73 -6.56
CA THR A 64 2.01 -7.12 -7.51
C THR A 64 1.86 -6.28 -8.78
N PRO A 65 2.94 -5.92 -9.48
CA PRO A 65 2.85 -5.22 -10.77
C PRO A 65 1.90 -5.92 -11.75
N GLY A 66 0.96 -5.16 -12.32
CA GLY A 66 -0.04 -5.68 -13.26
C GLY A 66 -1.23 -6.41 -12.62
N GLN A 67 -1.28 -6.53 -11.29
CA GLN A 67 -2.38 -7.16 -10.56
C GLN A 67 -3.24 -6.13 -9.79
N GLY A 68 -4.46 -6.54 -9.43
CA GLY A 68 -5.33 -5.78 -8.53
C GLY A 68 -4.81 -5.76 -7.09
N LEU A 69 -5.49 -5.00 -6.22
CA LEU A 69 -5.24 -5.06 -4.78
C LEU A 69 -5.76 -6.39 -4.23
N ILE A 70 -4.92 -7.07 -3.45
CA ILE A 70 -5.26 -8.29 -2.72
C ILE A 70 -5.29 -7.94 -1.24
N LEU A 71 -6.41 -8.20 -0.56
CA LEU A 71 -6.52 -8.02 0.88
C LEU A 71 -5.71 -9.11 1.60
N LEU A 72 -4.84 -8.70 2.52
CA LEU A 72 -4.06 -9.62 3.37
C LEU A 72 -4.79 -9.89 4.70
N GLY A 73 -5.53 -8.89 5.16
CA GLY A 73 -6.25 -8.92 6.42
C GLY A 73 -6.49 -7.51 6.97
N HIS A 74 -7.07 -7.45 8.16
CA HIS A 74 -7.38 -6.20 8.83
C HIS A 74 -7.24 -6.30 10.36
N LEU A 75 -7.01 -5.15 10.99
CA LEU A 75 -7.18 -4.94 12.41
C LEU A 75 -8.50 -4.22 12.64
N MET A 76 -9.33 -4.74 13.53
CA MET A 76 -10.54 -4.11 14.03
C MET A 76 -10.34 -3.85 15.54
N MET A 77 -10.28 -2.58 15.94
CA MET A 77 -9.81 -2.22 17.28
C MET A 77 -8.45 -2.89 17.56
N ARG A 78 -8.39 -3.90 18.45
CA ARG A 78 -7.18 -4.66 18.80
C ARG A 78 -7.21 -6.11 18.30
N ILE A 79 -8.18 -6.45 17.46
CA ILE A 79 -8.41 -7.79 16.95
C ILE A 79 -7.90 -7.85 15.52
N GLY A 80 -6.89 -8.70 15.27
CA GLY A 80 -6.39 -8.95 13.92
C GLY A 80 -7.08 -10.15 13.28
N GLN A 81 -7.53 -9.99 12.04
CA GLN A 81 -8.08 -11.05 11.19
C GLN A 81 -7.30 -11.08 9.87
N LYS A 82 -6.95 -12.27 9.41
CA LYS A 82 -6.17 -12.49 8.20
C LYS A 82 -7.05 -13.22 7.20
N GLU A 83 -6.84 -12.95 5.93
CA GLU A 83 -7.44 -13.80 4.89
C GLU A 83 -6.76 -15.18 4.92
N ASP A 84 -7.53 -16.22 4.60
CA ASP A 84 -7.12 -17.62 4.78
C ASP A 84 -5.79 -17.94 4.07
N ASP A 85 -5.64 -17.45 2.84
CA ASP A 85 -4.44 -17.63 2.00
C ASP A 85 -3.15 -17.04 2.61
N PHE A 86 -3.27 -16.12 3.57
CA PHE A 86 -2.13 -15.49 4.24
C PHE A 86 -1.98 -15.95 5.70
N THR A 87 -2.75 -16.96 6.12
CA THR A 87 -2.60 -17.57 7.44
C THR A 87 -1.22 -18.20 7.57
N GLY A 88 -0.42 -17.70 8.53
CA GLY A 88 0.96 -18.15 8.76
C GLY A 88 2.00 -17.38 7.94
N LYS A 89 1.58 -16.69 6.88
CA LYS A 89 2.46 -15.81 6.09
C LYS A 89 2.56 -14.41 6.67
N VAL A 90 1.46 -13.90 7.21
CA VAL A 90 1.40 -12.55 7.80
C VAL A 90 0.99 -12.56 9.26
N GLU A 91 1.40 -11.52 9.98
CA GLU A 91 1.00 -11.22 11.35
C GLU A 91 0.54 -9.77 11.44
N LEU A 92 -0.55 -9.54 12.17
CA LEU A 92 -1.15 -8.22 12.36
C LEU A 92 -1.16 -7.87 13.85
N LYS A 93 -0.67 -6.68 14.21
CA LYS A 93 -0.63 -6.20 15.60
C LYS A 93 -1.03 -4.73 15.69
N GLY A 94 -1.50 -4.30 16.85
CA GLY A 94 -1.71 -2.89 17.16
C GLY A 94 -3.12 -2.55 17.64
N ASP A 95 -3.45 -1.27 17.55
CA ASP A 95 -4.75 -0.69 17.90
C ASP A 95 -5.20 0.20 16.74
N ALA A 96 -6.10 -0.33 15.91
CA ALA A 96 -6.62 0.30 14.70
C ALA A 96 -7.38 1.61 14.92
N THR A 97 -7.49 2.09 16.16
CA THR A 97 -7.91 3.47 16.44
C THR A 97 -6.78 4.50 16.25
N LYS A 98 -5.52 4.04 16.19
CA LYS A 98 -4.32 4.89 16.10
C LYS A 98 -3.27 4.31 15.15
N SER A 99 -2.94 3.03 15.29
CA SER A 99 -1.85 2.39 14.55
C SER A 99 -1.95 0.86 14.48
N GLY A 100 -1.33 0.29 13.46
CA GLY A 100 -1.20 -1.14 13.29
C GLY A 100 0.07 -1.51 12.55
N SER A 101 0.61 -2.69 12.79
CA SER A 101 1.71 -3.26 12.04
C SER A 101 1.31 -4.52 11.29
N LEU A 102 1.95 -4.70 10.14
CA LEU A 102 1.94 -5.90 9.32
C LEU A 102 3.35 -6.47 9.30
N THR A 103 3.51 -7.71 9.75
CA THR A 103 4.74 -8.48 9.57
C THR A 103 4.52 -9.52 8.48
N ILE A 104 5.38 -9.54 7.46
CA ILE A 104 5.43 -10.57 6.42
C ILE A 104 6.57 -11.51 6.78
N LYS A 105 6.26 -12.78 7.01
CA LYS A 105 7.22 -13.77 7.48
C LYS A 105 7.95 -14.46 6.34
N TYR A 106 9.21 -14.80 6.54
CA TYR A 106 10.01 -15.65 5.65
C TYR A 106 9.90 -15.20 4.18
N LEU A 107 10.42 -14.02 3.88
CA LEU A 107 10.29 -13.39 2.57
C LEU A 107 10.78 -14.31 1.44
N SER A 108 10.00 -14.30 0.36
CA SER A 108 10.23 -15.03 -0.88
C SER A 108 10.12 -14.09 -2.07
N ASP A 109 10.52 -14.55 -3.26
CA ASP A 109 10.52 -13.72 -4.48
C ASP A 109 9.11 -13.17 -4.78
N ASN A 110 8.08 -13.95 -4.47
CA ASN A 110 6.67 -13.57 -4.64
C ASN A 110 6.21 -12.46 -3.68
N ASP A 111 6.96 -12.16 -2.63
CA ASP A 111 6.62 -11.10 -1.67
C ASP A 111 7.11 -9.73 -2.13
N SER A 112 7.86 -9.68 -3.24
CA SER A 112 8.27 -8.42 -3.85
C SER A 112 7.07 -7.75 -4.53
N ALA A 113 6.50 -6.76 -3.84
CA ALA A 113 5.26 -6.11 -4.22
C ALA A 113 5.14 -4.76 -3.52
N VAL A 114 4.11 -3.99 -3.89
CA VAL A 114 3.71 -2.79 -3.17
C VAL A 114 2.69 -3.14 -2.09
N TYR A 115 2.97 -2.72 -0.86
CA TYR A 115 2.06 -2.90 0.28
C TYR A 115 1.39 -1.58 0.66
N PHE A 116 0.11 -1.65 0.98
CA PHE A 116 -0.71 -0.50 1.30
C PHE A 116 -1.46 -0.73 2.60
N CYS A 117 -1.50 0.30 3.44
CA CYS A 117 -2.45 0.39 4.52
C CYS A 117 -3.57 1.37 4.17
N ALA A 118 -4.74 1.09 4.72
CA ALA A 118 -5.87 1.97 4.70
C ALA A 118 -6.56 1.99 6.05
N ALA A 119 -7.09 3.15 6.45
CA ALA A 119 -7.90 3.28 7.65
C ALA A 119 -9.36 3.54 7.28
N SER A 120 -10.30 2.84 7.93
CA SER A 120 -11.75 3.05 7.73
C SER A 120 -12.51 3.01 9.06
N PRO A 121 -13.73 3.58 9.11
CA PRO A 121 -14.65 3.27 10.20
C PRO A 121 -15.26 1.88 9.96
N HIS A 122 -15.68 1.22 11.05
CA HIS A 122 -16.31 -0.11 11.02
C HIS A 122 -17.57 -0.15 10.12
N SER A 123 -18.30 0.95 9.96
CA SER A 123 -19.55 1.00 9.19
C SER A 123 -19.37 1.23 7.69
N ASP A 124 -18.21 1.70 7.23
CA ASP A 124 -17.99 2.11 5.85
C ASP A 124 -16.69 1.53 5.29
N ILE A 125 -16.73 0.23 4.96
CA ILE A 125 -15.64 -0.41 4.19
C ILE A 125 -15.53 0.19 2.78
N GLU A 126 -16.61 0.82 2.26
CA GLU A 126 -16.69 1.33 0.88
C GLU A 126 -16.57 2.86 0.71
N ARG A 127 -16.65 3.69 1.76
CA ARG A 127 -16.50 5.16 1.63
C ARG A 127 -15.42 5.70 2.56
N GLN A 128 -14.38 6.28 1.94
CA GLN A 128 -13.19 6.93 2.54
C GLN A 128 -12.01 6.01 2.88
N THR A 129 -11.69 5.05 2.01
CA THR A 129 -10.40 4.35 2.07
C THR A 129 -9.27 5.34 1.73
N LEU A 130 -8.64 5.91 2.75
CA LEU A 130 -7.45 6.72 2.57
C LEU A 130 -6.26 5.77 2.49
N ILE A 131 -5.73 5.60 1.27
CA ILE A 131 -4.65 4.68 0.95
C ILE A 131 -3.34 5.47 0.95
N GLN A 132 -2.38 5.07 1.77
CA GLN A 132 -1.01 5.53 1.60
C GLN A 132 -0.24 4.46 0.83
N LYS A 133 0.26 4.83 -0.35
CA LYS A 133 1.17 4.00 -1.15
C LYS A 133 2.59 4.19 -0.63
N LEU A 134 3.29 3.09 -0.36
CA LEU A 134 4.67 2.79 -0.74
C LEU A 134 5.22 1.70 0.21
N VAL A 135 5.60 0.56 -0.37
CA VAL A 135 6.73 -0.28 0.09
C VAL A 135 7.19 -1.04 -1.15
N CYS A 136 8.37 -0.81 -1.69
CA CYS A 136 8.98 -1.82 -2.55
C CYS A 136 9.73 -2.79 -1.63
N VAL A 137 9.18 -3.98 -1.39
CA VAL A 137 10.02 -5.07 -0.87
C VAL A 137 10.78 -5.60 -2.07
N THR A 138 12.08 -5.35 -2.16
CA THR A 138 12.90 -6.00 -3.19
C THR A 138 13.93 -6.86 -2.50
N LEU A 139 14.00 -8.12 -2.89
CA LEU A 139 15.06 -9.02 -2.48
C LEU A 139 16.36 -8.61 -3.17
N THR A 140 17.40 -8.38 -2.39
CA THR A 140 18.77 -8.37 -2.91
C THR A 140 19.31 -9.79 -2.84
N ALA A 141 19.93 -10.24 -3.94
CA ALA A 141 20.59 -11.55 -4.05
C ALA A 141 21.77 -11.69 -3.08
#